data_AF-A0A3D3XTQ4-F1
#
_entry.id   AF-A0A3D3XTQ4-F1
#
_cell.length_a   1.000
_cell.length_b   1.000
_cell.length_c   1.000
_cell.angle_alpha   90.00
_cell.angle_beta   90.00
_cell.angle_gamma   90.00
#
_symmetry.space_group_name_H-M   'P 1'
#
loop_
_entity.id
_entity.type
_entity.pdbx_description
1 polymer ?
#
loop_
_entity_poly.entity_id
_entity_poly.type
_entity_poly.pdbx_seq_one_letter_code
_entity_poly.pdbx_strand_id
1 'polypeptide(L)' 'MDGTKVRKGDSSWGDVILTIDGNKLRRGDSSWGDVIANVDGNKVRSGDSSWGDVIATVEGGRMSGAAAAVYLLLM' A
#
# COMPACT_ATOMS: atom_id res chain seq x y z
N MET A 1 -0.74 3.61 -16.70
CA MET A 1 0.49 2.97 -16.19
C MET A 1 0.06 2.13 -15.03
N ASP A 2 0.31 0.83 -15.08
CA ASP A 2 -0.05 -0.07 -13.98
C ASP A 2 0.86 0.24 -12.79
N GLY A 3 0.29 0.45 -11.62
CA GLY A 3 1.02 0.81 -10.41
C GLY A 3 2.08 -0.21 -9.99
N THR A 4 2.83 0.09 -8.92
CA THR A 4 3.82 -0.86 -8.39
C THR A 4 3.11 -2.02 -7.67
N LYS A 5 3.37 -3.26 -8.07
CA LYS A 5 2.70 -4.46 -7.50
C LYS A 5 3.47 -5.02 -6.31
N VAL A 6 2.79 -5.24 -5.19
CA VAL A 6 3.28 -5.95 -4.00
C VAL A 6 2.80 -7.40 -4.06
N ARG A 7 3.72 -8.34 -3.89
CA ARG A 7 3.45 -9.78 -4.01
C ARG A 7 3.69 -10.49 -2.69
N LYS A 8 2.96 -11.58 -2.48
CA LYS A 8 3.15 -12.48 -1.35
C LYS A 8 4.37 -13.38 -1.59
N GLY A 9 5.22 -13.52 -0.58
CA GLY A 9 6.42 -14.36 -0.63
C GLY A 9 7.67 -13.63 -1.11
N ASP A 10 8.70 -14.38 -1.45
CA ASP A 10 10.05 -13.90 -1.77
C ASP A 10 10.35 -13.82 -3.27
N SER A 11 9.36 -14.12 -4.13
CA SER A 11 9.55 -14.19 -5.58
C SER A 11 8.60 -13.30 -6.36
N SER A 12 9.00 -12.97 -7.59
CA SER A 12 8.18 -12.21 -8.55
C SER A 12 6.97 -12.99 -9.09
N TRP A 13 6.85 -14.27 -8.74
CA TRP A 13 5.77 -15.17 -9.16
C TRP A 13 4.66 -15.31 -8.11
N GLY A 14 4.85 -14.72 -6.93
CA GLY A 14 3.83 -14.73 -5.88
C GLY A 14 2.58 -13.94 -6.24
N ASP A 15 1.47 -14.29 -5.59
CA ASP A 15 0.20 -13.60 -5.78
C ASP A 15 0.33 -12.11 -5.46
N VAL A 16 -0.23 -11.27 -6.34
CA VAL A 16 -0.28 -9.84 -6.11
C VAL A 16 -1.34 -9.56 -5.05
N ILE A 17 -0.90 -9.06 -3.90
CA ILE A 17 -1.78 -8.73 -2.78
C ILE A 17 -2.23 -7.26 -2.86
N LEU A 18 -1.41 -6.41 -3.45
CA LEU A 18 -1.64 -4.98 -3.53
C LEU A 18 -1.02 -4.32 -4.76
N THR A 19 -1.63 -3.22 -5.17
CA THR A 19 -1.13 -2.31 -6.19
C THR A 19 -0.98 -0.92 -5.59
N ILE A 20 0.20 -0.34 -5.73
CA ILE A 20 0.52 1.02 -5.32
C ILE A 20 0.32 1.93 -6.53
N ASP A 21 -0.68 2.78 -6.44
CA ASP A 21 -1.10 3.71 -7.50
C ASP A 21 -0.93 5.15 -6.98
N GLY A 22 0.19 5.77 -7.32
CA GLY A 22 0.58 7.07 -6.75
C GLY A 22 0.79 6.96 -5.24
N ASN A 23 -0.05 7.65 -4.47
CA ASN A 23 -0.06 7.60 -3.00
C ASN A 23 -1.11 6.64 -2.42
N LYS A 24 -1.87 5.94 -3.27
CA LYS A 24 -2.94 5.03 -2.87
C LYS A 24 -2.47 3.59 -2.90
N LEU A 25 -2.90 2.82 -1.91
CA LEU A 25 -2.66 1.39 -1.79
C LEU A 25 -3.98 0.68 -2.03
N ARG A 26 -4.03 -0.05 -3.13
CA ARG A 26 -5.23 -0.72 -3.63
C ARG A 26 -5.11 -2.22 -3.45
N ARG A 27 -6.20 -2.86 -3.04
CA ARG A 27 -6.27 -4.32 -2.91
C ARG A 27 -6.22 -4.97 -4.29
N GLY A 28 -5.41 -6.02 -4.43
CA GLY A 28 -5.31 -6.81 -5.66
C GLY A 28 -4.36 -6.22 -6.70
N ASP A 29 -4.48 -6.68 -7.94
CA ASP A 29 -3.46 -6.51 -8.99
C ASP A 29 -3.69 -5.32 -9.95
N SER A 30 -4.69 -4.49 -9.63
CA SER A 30 -5.21 -3.46 -10.52
C SER A 30 -5.29 -2.09 -9.84
N SER A 31 -5.02 -1.03 -10.60
CA SER A 31 -5.25 0.37 -10.17
C SER A 31 -6.73 0.73 -10.02
N TRP A 32 -7.65 -0.20 -10.33
CA TRP A 32 -9.09 -0.04 -10.13
C TRP A 32 -9.60 -0.70 -8.84
N GLY A 33 -8.73 -1.41 -8.10
CA GLY A 33 -9.09 -2.05 -6.84
C GLY A 33 -9.40 -1.06 -5.72
N ASP A 34 -10.08 -1.53 -4.68
CA ASP A 34 -10.44 -0.75 -3.50
C ASP A 34 -9.21 -0.18 -2.81
N VAL A 35 -9.26 1.12 -2.48
CA VAL A 35 -8.20 1.79 -1.72
C VAL A 35 -8.34 1.40 -0.26
N ILE A 36 -7.35 0.71 0.28
CA ILE A 36 -7.33 0.25 1.67
C ILE A 36 -6.43 1.11 2.55
N ALA A 37 -5.50 1.85 1.95
CA ALA A 37 -4.68 2.82 2.64
C ALA A 37 -4.17 3.91 1.69
N ASN A 38 -3.72 5.03 2.26
CA ASN A 38 -3.01 6.08 1.53
C ASN A 38 -1.76 6.53 2.29
N VAL A 39 -0.78 7.04 1.55
CA VAL A 39 0.43 7.65 2.11
C VAL A 39 0.30 9.16 2.03
N ASP A 40 0.42 9.80 3.18
CA ASP A 40 0.48 11.25 3.31
C ASP A 40 1.74 11.64 4.09
N GLY A 41 2.72 12.15 3.35
CA GLY A 41 4.06 12.43 3.86
C GLY A 41 4.78 11.16 4.29
N ASN A 42 5.05 11.05 5.60
CA ASN A 42 5.65 9.87 6.24
C ASN A 42 4.62 8.98 6.95
N LYS A 43 3.33 9.29 6.86
CA LYS A 43 2.26 8.55 7.54
C LYS A 43 1.50 7.68 6.55
N VAL A 44 1.22 6.45 6.96
CA VAL A 44 0.27 5.57 6.27
C VAL A 44 -1.05 5.66 7.01
N ARG A 45 -2.12 5.95 6.28
CA ARG A 45 -3.47 6.08 6.81
C ARG A 45 -4.40 5.02 6.24
N SER A 46 -5.37 4.58 7.03
CA SER A 46 -6.41 3.66 6.56
C SER A 46 -7.38 4.34 5.57
N GLY A 47 -7.81 3.58 4.57
CA GLY A 47 -8.75 4.05 3.55
C GLY A 47 -8.17 5.09 2.57
N ASP A 48 -9.07 5.75 1.82
CA ASP A 48 -8.73 6.67 0.73
C ASP A 48 -8.55 8.13 1.16
N SER A 49 -8.80 8.45 2.43
CA SER A 49 -8.84 9.85 2.88
C SER A 49 -7.62 10.25 3.70
N SER A 50 -7.25 11.53 3.62
CA SER A 50 -6.25 12.14 4.52
C SER A 50 -6.71 12.22 5.98
N TRP A 51 -7.97 11.89 6.25
CA TRP A 51 -8.59 11.86 7.58
C TRP A 51 -8.65 10.45 8.19
N GLY A 52 -8.20 9.44 7.46
CA GLY A 52 -8.12 8.08 7.98
C GLY A 52 -7.13 7.97 9.14
N ASP A 53 -7.33 6.95 9.97
CA ASP A 53 -6.46 6.69 11.11
C ASP A 53 -5.04 6.41 10.64
N VAL A 54 -4.05 6.98 11.33
CA VAL A 54 -2.64 6.69 11.08
C VAL A 54 -2.33 5.31 11.63
N ILE A 55 -2.00 4.37 10.74
CA ILE A 55 -1.73 2.97 11.07
C ILE A 55 -0.23 2.65 11.07
N ALA A 56 0.58 3.47 10.40
CA ALA A 56 2.03 3.32 10.41
C ALA A 56 2.74 4.65 10.08
N THR A 57 4.02 4.72 10.42
CA THR A 57 4.94 5.78 10.00
C THR A 57 6.15 5.14 9.32
N VAL A 58 6.63 5.74 8.22
CA VAL A 58 7.72 5.20 7.41
C VAL A 58 8.91 6.17 7.43
N GLU A 59 10.10 5.64 7.66
CA GLU A 59 11.36 6.37 7.54
C GLU A 59 12.15 5.84 6.34
N GLY A 60 12.80 6.72 5.56
CA GLY A 60 13.65 6.31 4.43
C GLY A 60 13.08 6.49 3.02
N GLY A 61 12.03 7.28 2.84
CA GLY A 61 11.50 7.65 1.52
C GLY A 61 10.11 7.08 1.21
N ARG A 62 9.36 7.84 0.40
CA ARG A 62 7.89 7.82 0.29
C ARG A 62 7.22 6.47 -0.03
N MET A 63 7.94 5.46 -0.51
CA MET A 63 7.33 4.30 -1.18
C MET A 63 7.74 2.93 -0.63
N SER A 64 8.86 2.80 0.08
CA SER A 64 9.33 1.49 0.57
C SER A 64 8.61 1.01 1.83
N GLY A 65 8.05 1.92 2.64
CA GLY A 65 7.36 1.54 3.88
C GLY A 65 5.85 1.29 3.74
N ALA A 66 5.24 1.70 2.61
CA ALA A 66 3.80 1.54 2.38
C ALA A 66 3.40 0.06 2.21
N ALA A 67 4.26 -0.73 1.56
CA ALA A 67 4.05 -2.18 1.40
C ALA A 67 4.11 -2.93 2.75
N ALA A 68 4.99 -2.53 3.67
CA ALA A 68 5.11 -3.14 4.99
C ALA A 68 3.94 -2.79 5.92
N ALA A 69 3.44 -1.54 5.85
CA ALA A 69 2.34 -1.07 6.68
C ALA A 69 1.00 -1.76 6.41
N VAL A 70 0.76 -2.22 5.18
CA VAL A 70 -0.49 -2.92 4.83
C VAL A 70 -0.41 -4.42 5.12
N TYR A 71 0.78 -5.02 5.19
CA TYR A 71 0.93 -6.38 5.72
C TYR A 71 0.37 -6.49 7.15
N LEU A 72 0.54 -5.45 7.97
CA LEU A 72 -0.07 -5.32 9.31
C LEU A 72 -1.61 -5.23 9.31
N LEU A 73 -2.23 -4.81 8.22
CA LEU A 73 -3.70 -4.73 8.07
C LEU A 73 -4.32 -6.03 7.52
N LEU A 74 -3.51 -6.90 6.91
CA LEU A 74 -3.93 -8.14 6.27
C LEU A 74 -3.70 -9.37 7.17
N MET A 75 -3.19 -9.16 8.38
CA MET A 75 -3.13 -10.12 9.49
C MET A 75 -4.25 -9.84 10.48
#